data_AF-A0A0N4XLY0-F1
#
_entry.id   AF-A0A0N4XLY0-F1
#
_cell.length_a   1.000
_cell.length_b   1.000
_cell.length_c   1.000
_cell.angle_alpha   90.00
_cell.angle_beta   90.00
_cell.angle_gamma   90.00
#
_symmetry.space_group_name_H-M   'P 1'
#
loop_
_entity.id
_entity.type
_entity.pdbx_description
1 polymer ?
#
loop_
_entity_poly.entity_id
_entity_poly.type
_entity_poly.pdbx_seq_one_letter_code
_entity_poly.pdbx_strand_id
1 'polypeptide(L)'
;MVAPGLENRDAVIEGVRQAFPRATLKTPKESLTLSLKWQIPKSETDRWSTLFRDVQTLARSLGVVDFCVTQSSLEETFLRLSLEDEEEEESRTASR
;
A
#
# COMPACT_ATOMS: atom_id res chain seq x y z
N MET A 1 -28.57 -4.79 -2.01
CA MET A 1 -28.31 -3.82 -0.94
C MET A 1 -26.79 -3.75 -0.78
N VAL A 2 -26.16 -2.75 -1.40
CA VAL A 2 -24.69 -2.54 -1.28
C VAL A 2 -24.42 -2.01 0.12
N ALA A 3 -23.45 -2.59 0.83
CA ALA A 3 -23.15 -2.15 2.18
C ALA A 3 -22.73 -0.67 2.17
N PRO A 4 -23.24 0.18 3.08
CA PRO A 4 -23.11 1.65 3.05
C PRO A 4 -21.68 2.21 3.20
N GLY A 5 -20.64 1.36 3.13
CA GLY A 5 -19.22 1.76 3.13
C GLY A 5 -18.50 1.57 1.79
N LEU A 6 -19.11 0.93 0.79
CA LEU A 6 -18.46 0.67 -0.51
C LEU A 6 -18.40 1.92 -1.40
N GLU A 7 -19.40 2.80 -1.34
CA GLU A 7 -19.44 4.01 -2.18
C GLU A 7 -18.27 4.96 -1.88
N ASN A 8 -17.91 5.11 -0.59
CA ASN A 8 -16.73 5.86 -0.19
C ASN A 8 -15.42 5.12 -0.52
N ARG A 9 -15.44 3.78 -0.57
CA ARG A 9 -14.25 2.99 -0.88
C ARG A 9 -13.77 3.26 -2.31
N ASP A 10 -14.66 3.17 -3.28
CA ASP A 10 -14.32 3.39 -4.69
C ASP A 10 -13.87 4.85 -4.94
N ALA A 11 -14.50 5.81 -4.27
CA ALA A 11 -14.08 7.21 -4.32
C ALA A 11 -12.65 7.42 -3.78
N VAL A 12 -12.30 6.75 -2.67
CA VAL A 12 -10.93 6.81 -2.12
C VAL A 12 -9.94 6.12 -3.05
N ILE A 13 -10.30 4.96 -3.63
CA ILE A 13 -9.43 4.25 -4.58
C ILE A 13 -9.11 5.15 -5.78
N GLU A 14 -10.11 5.82 -6.33
CA GLU A 14 -9.91 6.72 -7.47
C GLU A 14 -9.12 7.97 -7.08
N GLY A 15 -9.40 8.57 -5.92
CA GLY A 15 -8.63 9.71 -5.41
C GLY A 15 -7.15 9.37 -5.19
N VAL A 16 -6.85 8.22 -4.62
CA VAL A 16 -5.47 7.74 -4.44
C VAL A 16 -4.82 7.45 -5.80
N ARG A 17 -5.56 6.87 -6.75
CA ARG A 17 -5.04 6.62 -8.11
C ARG A 17 -4.67 7.92 -8.84
N GLN A 18 -5.45 8.98 -8.65
CA GLN A 18 -5.15 10.29 -9.24
C GLN A 18 -3.97 10.99 -8.56
N ALA A 19 -3.90 10.94 -7.23
CA ALA A 19 -2.82 11.57 -6.46
C ALA A 19 -1.49 10.79 -6.57
N PHE A 20 -1.55 9.46 -6.60
CA PHE A 20 -0.41 8.56 -6.61
C PHE A 20 -0.58 7.51 -7.73
N PRO A 21 -0.34 7.87 -9.00
CA PRO A 21 -0.58 6.99 -10.14
C PRO A 21 0.32 5.75 -10.17
N ARG A 22 1.45 5.79 -9.46
CA ARG A 22 2.37 4.67 -9.31
C ARG A 22 2.04 3.77 -8.11
N ALA A 23 1.04 4.13 -7.29
CA ALA A 23 0.67 3.36 -6.12
C ALA A 23 -0.11 2.09 -6.49
N THR A 24 0.25 0.98 -5.86
CA THR A 24 -0.42 -0.31 -6.06
C THR A 24 -1.29 -0.63 -4.86
N LEU A 25 -2.58 -0.83 -5.08
CA LEU A 25 -3.51 -1.29 -4.04
C LEU A 25 -3.17 -2.73 -3.64
N LYS A 26 -2.89 -2.95 -2.36
CA LYS A 26 -2.60 -4.27 -1.78
C LYS A 26 -3.82 -4.92 -1.13
N THR A 27 -4.83 -4.13 -0.76
CA THR A 27 -6.07 -4.68 -0.20
C THR A 27 -6.92 -5.31 -1.31
N PRO A 28 -7.26 -6.61 -1.22
CA PRO A 28 -8.09 -7.27 -2.23
C PRO A 28 -9.52 -6.72 -2.21
N LYS A 29 -10.17 -6.74 -3.38
CA LYS A 29 -11.55 -6.23 -3.54
C LYS A 29 -12.56 -6.99 -2.69
N GLU A 30 -12.30 -8.27 -2.43
CA GLU A 30 -13.13 -9.17 -1.62
C GLU A 30 -12.98 -8.96 -0.12
N SER A 31 -11.98 -8.18 0.31
CA SER A 31 -11.81 -7.86 1.73
C SER A 31 -12.94 -6.96 2.21
N LEU A 32 -13.64 -7.39 3.26
CA LEU A 32 -14.70 -6.64 3.93
C LEU A 32 -14.17 -5.50 4.83
N THR A 33 -12.88 -5.17 4.72
CA THR A 33 -12.23 -4.14 5.53
C THR A 33 -12.48 -2.76 4.94
N LEU A 34 -12.79 -1.78 5.80
CA LEU A 34 -12.82 -0.37 5.43
C LEU A 34 -11.41 0.24 5.30
N SER A 35 -10.40 -0.45 5.82
CA SER A 35 -8.99 -0.06 5.71
C SER A 35 -8.42 -0.49 4.37
N LEU A 36 -7.86 0.47 3.65
CA LEU A 36 -7.21 0.24 2.36
C LEU A 36 -5.70 0.47 2.51
N LYS A 37 -4.91 -0.46 1.97
CA LYS A 37 -3.44 -0.39 1.96
C LYS A 37 -2.94 -0.22 0.55
N TRP A 38 -2.08 0.77 0.35
CA TRP A 38 -1.35 0.97 -0.90
C TRP A 38 0.14 0.90 -0.68
N GLN A 39 0.83 0.37 -1.67
CA GLN A 39 2.27 0.45 -1.78
C GLN A 39 2.62 1.59 -2.74
N ILE A 40 3.30 2.62 -2.24
CA ILE A 40 3.74 3.76 -3.04
C ILE A 40 5.24 3.57 -3.33
N PRO A 41 5.66 3.41 -4.60
CA PRO A 41 7.07 3.30 -4.94
C PRO A 41 7.76 4.65 -4.71
N LYS A 42 8.87 4.61 -3.99
CA LYS A 42 9.64 5.79 -3.60
C LYS A 42 10.72 6.07 -4.65
N SER A 43 10.87 7.33 -5.03
CA SER A 43 11.95 7.83 -5.90
C SER A 43 13.01 8.56 -5.06
N GLU A 44 14.21 8.74 -5.59
CA GLU A 44 15.32 9.38 -4.85
C GLU A 44 15.03 10.83 -4.44
N THR A 45 14.14 11.51 -5.16
CA THR A 45 13.70 12.88 -4.89
C THR A 45 12.50 12.96 -3.93
N ASP A 46 11.89 11.82 -3.58
CA ASP A 46 10.67 11.80 -2.76
C ASP A 46 10.98 12.05 -1.28
N ARG A 47 10.39 13.12 -0.75
CA ARG A 47 10.49 13.48 0.66
C ARG A 47 9.27 12.96 1.41
N TRP A 48 9.54 12.29 2.54
CA TRP A 48 8.49 11.79 3.42
C TRP A 48 7.51 12.87 3.88
N SER A 49 8.01 14.07 4.18
CA SER A 49 7.18 15.22 4.56
C SER A 49 6.21 15.67 3.47
N THR A 50 6.63 15.57 2.21
CA THR A 50 5.77 15.89 1.05
C THR A 50 4.72 14.80 0.88
N LEU A 51 5.13 13.53 0.88
CA LEU A 51 4.23 12.40 0.75
C LEU A 51 3.17 12.39 1.86
N PHE A 52 3.57 12.61 3.11
CA PHE A 52 2.63 12.69 4.23
C PHE A 52 1.64 13.84 4.10
N ARG A 53 2.11 15.04 3.70
CA ARG A 53 1.24 16.20 3.47
C ARG A 53 0.23 15.93 2.36
N ASP A 54 0.66 15.30 1.27
CA ASP A 54 -0.20 15.02 0.12
C ASP A 54 -1.27 13.97 0.49
N VAL A 55 -0.88 12.91 1.22
CA VAL A 55 -1.83 11.93 1.77
C VAL A 55 -2.80 12.59 2.77
N GLN A 56 -2.32 13.45 3.66
CA GLN A 56 -3.17 14.16 4.63
C GLN A 56 -4.19 15.08 3.94
N THR A 57 -3.78 15.77 2.89
CA THR A 57 -4.65 16.66 2.10
C THR A 57 -5.73 15.85 1.40
N LEU A 58 -5.33 14.74 0.77
CA LEU A 58 -6.24 13.81 0.12
C LEU A 58 -7.24 13.20 1.13
N ALA A 59 -6.75 12.70 2.26
CA ALA A 59 -7.56 12.13 3.33
C ALA A 59 -8.62 13.11 3.83
N ARG A 60 -8.26 14.38 4.05
CA ARG A 60 -9.20 15.44 4.43
C ARG A 60 -10.24 15.71 3.36
N SER A 61 -9.84 15.78 2.08
CA SER A 61 -10.78 16.02 0.98
C SER A 61 -11.80 14.90 0.79
N LEU A 62 -11.43 13.66 1.13
CA LEU A 62 -12.26 12.47 0.98
C LEU A 62 -12.99 12.07 2.29
N GLY A 63 -12.79 12.81 3.38
CA GLY A 63 -13.40 12.52 4.67
C GLY A 63 -12.91 11.22 5.33
N VAL A 64 -11.65 10.82 5.08
CA VAL A 64 -11.04 9.64 5.71
C VAL A 64 -10.81 9.91 7.19
N VAL A 65 -11.32 9.02 8.06
CA VAL A 65 -11.29 9.17 9.52
C VAL A 65 -9.86 9.02 10.08
N ASP A 66 -9.12 8.04 9.58
CA ASP A 66 -7.76 7.75 10.04
C ASP A 66 -6.91 7.24 8.87
N PHE A 67 -5.64 7.64 8.85
CA PHE A 67 -4.67 7.15 7.89
C PHE A 67 -3.30 7.04 8.55
N CYS A 68 -2.51 6.07 8.09
CA CYS A 68 -1.11 5.95 8.44
C CYS A 68 -0.27 5.79 7.18
N VAL A 69 0.92 6.37 7.20
CA VAL A 69 1.94 6.14 6.18
C VAL A 69 3.09 5.44 6.87
N THR A 70 3.51 4.29 6.34
CA THR A 70 4.60 3.49 6.90
C THR A 70 5.63 3.22 5.81
N GLN A 71 6.90 3.17 6.19
CA GLN A 71 7.98 2.68 5.35
C GLN A 71 8.35 1.29 5.86
N SER A 72 8.74 0.39 4.96
CA SER A 72 9.31 -0.90 5.39
C SER A 72 10.49 -0.67 6.33
N SER A 73 10.45 -1.35 7.46
CA SER A 73 11.52 -1.38 8.45
C SER A 73 12.68 -2.24 7.95
N LEU A 74 13.89 -2.02 8.48
CA LEU A 74 15.04 -2.89 8.20
C LEU A 74 14.74 -4.36 8.49
N GLU A 75 13.97 -4.63 9.56
CA GLU A 75 13.51 -5.98 9.90
C GLU A 75 12.62 -6.59 8.81
N GLU A 76 11.69 -5.84 8.24
CA GLU A 76 10.82 -6.31 7.15
C GLU A 76 11.62 -6.57 5.87
N THR A 77 12.63 -5.73 5.59
CA THR A 77 13.57 -5.96 4.48
C THR A 77 14.43 -7.19 4.72
N PHE A 78 14.91 -7.39 5.95
CA PHE A 78 15.71 -8.56 6.33
C PHE A 78 14.90 -9.85 6.17
N LEU A 79 13.68 -9.89 6.72
CA LEU A 79 12.79 -11.04 6.58
C LEU A 79 12.46 -11.34 5.13
N ARG A 80 12.19 -10.31 4.31
CA ARG A 80 11.94 -10.51 2.88
C ARG A 80 13.14 -11.13 2.19
N LEU A 81 14.34 -10.59 2.44
CA LEU A 81 15.58 -11.10 1.86
C LEU A 81 15.85 -12.55 2.30
N SER A 82 15.56 -12.90 3.55
CA SER A 82 15.70 -14.28 4.05
C SER A 82 14.75 -15.24 3.35
N LEU A 83 13.49 -14.85 3.15
CA LEU A 83 12.50 -15.67 2.44
C LEU A 83 12.87 -15.84 0.97
N GLU A 84 13.34 -14.78 0.31
CA GLU A 84 13.80 -14.80 -1.07
C GLU A 84 15.01 -15.75 -1.24
N ASP A 85 15.92 -15.80 -0.27
CA ASP A 85 17.09 -16.70 -0.26
C ASP A 85 16.67 -18.18 -0.08
N GLU A 86 15.70 -18.45 0.80
CA GLU A 86 15.16 -19.80 1.01
C GLU A 86 14.41 -20.33 -0.24
N GLU A 87 13.61 -19.48 -0.91
CA GLU A 87 12.89 -19.85 -2.13
C GLU A 87 13.85 -20.15 -3.32
N GLU A 88 14.96 -19.41 -3.43
CA GLU A 88 15.99 -19.64 -4.45
C GLU A 88 16.77 -20.94 -4.22
N GLU A 89 17.05 -21.30 -2.96
CA GLU A 89 17.73 -22.56 -2.61
C GLU A 89 16.83 -23.79 -2.78
N GLU A 90 15.54 -23.72 -2.47
CA GLU A 90 14.58 -24.78 -2.79
C GLU A 90 14.45 -25.01 -4.30
N SER A 91 14.48 -23.94 -5.09
CA SER A 91 14.43 -24.02 -6.56
C SER A 91 15.69 -24.67 -7.16
N ARG A 92 16.87 -24.41 -6.59
CA ARG A 92 18.15 -25.03 -7.00
C ARG A 92 18.26 -26.49 -6.61
N THR A 93 17.73 -26.86 -5.45
CA THR A 93 17.77 -28.24 -4.96
C THR A 93 16.71 -29.12 -5.61
N ALA A 94 15.55 -28.58 -5.96
CA ALA A 94 14.49 -29.30 -6.68
C ALA A 94 14.83 -29.60 -8.16
N SER A 95 15.76 -28.85 -8.75
CA SER A 95 16.17 -29.03 -10.15
C SER A 95 17.41 -29.92 -10.32
N ARG A 96 17.85 -30.62 -9.27
CA ARG A 96 19.03 -31.51 -9.26
C ARG A 96 18.66 -32.99 -9.15
#